data_AF-A0A5C6MYN5-F1
#
_entry.id   AF-A0A5C6MYN5-F1
#
_cell.length_a   1.000
_cell.length_b   1.000
_cell.length_c   1.000
_cell.angle_alpha   90.00
_cell.angle_beta   90.00
_cell.angle_gamma   90.00
#
_symmetry.space_group_name_H-M   'P 1'
#
loop_
_entity.id
_entity.type
_entity.pdbx_description
1 polymer ?
#
loop_
_entity_poly.entity_id
_entity_poly.type
_entity_poly.pdbx_seq_one_letter_code
_entity_poly.pdbx_strand_id
1 'polypeptide(L)'
;MWLMLEGAFLQASNEDTKEHLYETLMAECRDTIQAVREELKSEAKQRERSSDPESGKVSNLQYLHSYLTYIKLCTLVKRNESMAHTLHGKLKEPAADENKRGPRPQDLIRLYDIILQSLAELSTLQGLEDDHTFQKEVSLKTLVYKAYRCFFIAQSYVLVKKWSEALVLYERVLKYAKEVQSKAKTLNNSLKDLPDVQELIAEVSAEKYSLQAAAILDTGDASEAPSQLQVNDSTPLCNRLDTFCLDPTLVGKKPSLVPFPPEFQPIPCKPLFFDLALNHVAFPPLDEKVEQKGKGGLTGYIKGIFGFGS
;
A
#
# COMPACT_ATOMS: atom_id res chain seq x y z
N MET A 1 -3.19 43.50 -12.38
CA MET A 1 -2.46 42.36 -12.99
C MET A 1 -3.06 41.01 -12.61
N TRP A 2 -3.05 40.61 -11.33
CA TRP A 2 -3.56 39.30 -10.90
C TRP A 2 -5.06 39.05 -11.21
N LEU A 3 -5.95 40.01 -10.91
CA LEU A 3 -7.38 39.94 -11.24
C LEU A 3 -7.67 39.93 -12.76
N MET A 4 -6.79 40.56 -13.54
CA MET A 4 -6.90 40.59 -15.01
C MET A 4 -6.55 39.23 -15.60
N LEU A 5 -5.57 38.56 -14.98
CA LEU A 5 -5.19 37.20 -15.30
C LEU A 5 -6.32 36.21 -14.97
N GLU A 6 -6.92 36.33 -13.79
CA GLU A 6 -8.02 35.46 -13.34
C GLU A 6 -9.23 35.56 -14.28
N GLY A 7 -9.54 36.77 -14.77
CA GLY A 7 -10.53 36.98 -15.83
C GLY A 7 -10.13 36.35 -17.17
N ALA A 8 -8.86 36.47 -17.57
CA ALA A 8 -8.35 35.86 -18.81
C ALA A 8 -8.33 34.32 -18.74
N PHE A 9 -8.07 33.74 -17.57
CA PHE A 9 -8.11 32.30 -17.31
C PHE A 9 -9.52 31.73 -17.44
N LEU A 10 -10.53 32.47 -16.99
CA LEU A 10 -11.94 32.08 -17.15
C LEU A 10 -12.43 32.16 -18.59
N GLN A 11 -11.80 32.99 -19.42
CA GLN A 11 -12.11 33.13 -20.85
C GLN A 11 -11.29 32.18 -21.75
N ALA A 12 -10.16 31.66 -21.27
CA ALA A 12 -9.30 30.75 -22.02
C ALA A 12 -9.90 29.34 -22.08
N SER A 13 -10.39 28.95 -23.26
CA SER A 13 -10.99 27.63 -23.49
C SER A 13 -9.98 26.50 -23.73
N ASN A 14 -8.74 26.83 -24.14
CA ASN A 14 -7.72 25.85 -24.52
C ASN A 14 -6.53 25.85 -23.53
N GLU A 15 -5.98 24.67 -23.23
CA GLU A 15 -4.84 24.52 -22.30
C GLU A 15 -3.58 25.23 -22.80
N ASP A 16 -3.32 25.23 -24.11
CA ASP A 16 -2.17 25.94 -24.70
C ASP A 16 -2.27 27.46 -24.48
N THR A 17 -3.49 28.01 -24.53
CA THR A 17 -3.72 29.44 -24.29
C THR A 17 -3.51 29.81 -22.83
N LYS A 18 -3.91 28.93 -21.90
CA LYS A 18 -3.64 29.08 -20.48
C LYS A 18 -2.14 29.05 -20.16
N GLU A 19 -1.41 28.14 -20.80
CA GLU A 19 0.05 28.07 -20.64
C GLU A 19 0.72 29.37 -21.11
N HIS A 20 0.33 29.90 -22.26
CA HIS A 20 0.91 31.13 -22.78
C HIS A 20 0.61 32.36 -21.89
N LEU A 21 -0.57 32.41 -21.26
CA LEU A 21 -0.91 33.43 -20.27
C LEU A 21 -0.01 33.36 -19.04
N TYR A 22 0.28 32.15 -18.53
CA TYR A 22 1.22 31.97 -17.43
C TYR A 22 2.62 32.46 -17.79
N GLU A 23 3.11 32.12 -18.99
CA GLU A 23 4.44 32.52 -19.46
C GLU A 23 4.58 34.03 -19.60
N THR A 24 3.57 34.68 -20.17
CA THR A 24 3.53 36.13 -20.33
C THR A 24 3.58 36.83 -18.97
N LEU A 25 2.73 36.43 -18.03
CA LEU A 25 2.74 37.01 -16.68
C LEU A 25 4.08 36.81 -15.97
N MET A 26 4.67 35.62 -16.09
CA MET A 26 5.98 35.36 -15.48
C MET A 26 7.07 36.23 -16.13
N ALA A 27 7.00 36.52 -17.44
CA ALA A 27 7.93 37.41 -18.11
C ALA A 27 7.81 38.84 -17.60
N GLU A 28 6.60 39.39 -17.55
CA GLU A 28 6.36 40.73 -17.01
C GLU A 28 6.81 40.85 -15.55
N CYS A 29 6.57 39.81 -14.73
CA CYS A 29 7.07 39.78 -13.36
C CYS A 29 8.59 39.77 -13.30
N ARG A 30 9.29 39.01 -14.17
CA ARG A 30 10.77 39.00 -14.20
C ARG A 30 11.33 40.37 -14.53
N ASP A 31 10.77 41.04 -15.53
CA ASP A 31 11.24 42.37 -15.96
C ASP A 31 11.01 43.41 -14.86
N THR A 32 9.83 43.38 -14.23
CA THR A 32 9.50 44.29 -13.11
C THR A 32 10.35 44.01 -11.87
N ILE A 33 10.57 42.74 -11.51
CA ILE A 33 11.45 42.35 -10.39
C ILE A 33 12.87 42.85 -10.65
N GLN A 34 13.37 42.76 -11.88
CA GLN A 34 14.70 43.24 -12.23
C GLN A 34 14.81 44.76 -12.05
N ALA A 35 13.82 45.53 -12.50
CA ALA A 35 13.78 46.98 -12.29
C ALA A 35 13.77 47.35 -10.79
N VAL A 36 12.90 46.71 -9.99
CA VAL A 36 12.84 46.93 -8.53
C VAL A 36 14.15 46.54 -7.85
N ARG A 37 14.82 45.47 -8.31
CA ARG A 37 16.11 45.04 -7.77
C ARG A 37 17.23 46.04 -8.07
N GLU A 38 17.19 46.72 -9.21
CA GLU A 38 18.14 47.78 -9.55
C GLU A 38 17.94 49.01 -8.66
N GLU A 39 16.69 49.38 -8.37
CA GLU A 39 16.38 50.42 -7.41
C GLU A 39 16.77 50.06 -5.97
N LEU A 40 16.56 48.81 -5.53
CA LEU A 40 17.02 48.35 -4.21
C LEU A 40 18.54 48.50 -4.04
N LYS A 41 19.30 48.22 -5.11
CA LYS A 41 20.75 48.40 -5.12
C LYS A 41 21.16 49.87 -5.09
N SER A 42 20.40 50.76 -5.74
CA SER A 42 20.69 52.20 -5.70
C SER A 42 20.34 52.78 -4.33
N GLU A 43 19.23 52.38 -3.73
CA GLU A 43 18.82 52.75 -2.36
C GLU A 43 19.84 52.28 -1.32
N ALA A 44 20.31 51.03 -1.41
CA ALA A 44 21.34 50.50 -0.51
C ALA A 44 22.63 51.32 -0.55
N LYS A 45 23.10 51.71 -1.76
CA LYS A 45 24.28 52.57 -1.94
C LYS A 45 24.08 53.98 -1.39
N GLN A 46 22.86 54.51 -1.41
CA GLN A 46 22.54 55.80 -0.81
C GLN A 46 22.52 55.71 0.71
N ARG A 47 21.92 54.65 1.26
CA ARG A 47 21.90 54.38 2.71
C ARG A 47 23.29 54.17 3.31
N GLU A 48 24.22 53.52 2.61
CA GLU A 48 25.61 53.42 3.07
C GLU A 48 26.30 54.78 3.25
N ARG A 49 25.83 55.81 2.52
CA ARG A 49 26.39 57.18 2.59
C ARG A 49 25.70 58.05 3.64
N SER A 50 24.49 57.70 4.06
CA SER A 50 23.72 58.41 5.09
C SER A 50 23.67 57.57 6.37
N SER A 51 24.24 58.06 7.48
CA SER A 51 24.25 57.37 8.78
C SER A 51 22.87 57.36 9.45
N ASP A 52 21.88 56.71 8.83
CA ASP A 52 20.49 56.70 9.28
C ASP A 52 20.21 55.52 10.25
N PRO A 53 19.69 55.76 11.48
CA PRO A 53 19.55 54.72 12.51
C PRO A 53 18.36 53.76 12.31
N GLU A 54 17.49 53.96 11.32
CA GLU A 54 16.29 53.13 11.09
C GLU A 54 16.54 51.82 10.30
N SER A 55 17.78 51.33 10.31
CA SER A 55 18.33 50.20 9.54
C SER A 55 17.69 48.82 9.80
N GLY A 56 16.67 48.70 10.64
CA GLY A 56 16.09 47.41 11.07
C GLY A 56 14.78 46.99 10.39
N LYS A 57 14.06 47.90 9.72
CA LYS A 57 12.76 47.60 9.11
C LYS A 57 12.90 47.31 7.61
N VAL A 58 12.21 46.27 7.13
CA VAL A 58 12.09 45.94 5.70
C VAL A 58 11.55 47.17 4.95
N SER A 59 12.24 47.62 3.91
CA SER A 59 11.81 48.82 3.15
C SER A 59 10.56 48.53 2.32
N ASN A 60 9.78 49.58 2.01
CA ASN A 60 8.62 49.45 1.11
C ASN A 60 9.01 48.84 -0.25
N LEU A 61 10.19 49.18 -0.74
CA LEU A 61 10.73 48.64 -2.00
C LEU A 61 11.06 47.14 -1.86
N GLN A 62 11.54 46.70 -0.70
CA GLN A 62 11.76 45.28 -0.40
C GLN A 62 10.44 44.50 -0.29
N TYR A 63 9.39 45.10 0.27
CA TYR A 63 8.04 44.51 0.24
C TYR A 63 7.50 44.39 -1.18
N LEU A 64 7.69 45.41 -2.03
CA LEU A 64 7.30 45.35 -3.44
C LEU A 64 8.05 44.23 -4.18
N HIS A 65 9.37 44.12 -3.99
CA HIS A 65 10.16 43.02 -4.56
C HIS A 65 9.64 41.65 -4.11
N SER A 66 9.36 41.49 -2.83
CA SER A 66 8.88 40.23 -2.25
C SER A 66 7.49 39.87 -2.76
N TYR A 67 6.60 40.85 -2.92
CA TYR A 67 5.25 40.66 -3.48
C TYR A 67 5.29 40.26 -4.97
N LEU A 68 6.12 40.92 -5.79
CA LEU A 68 6.30 40.55 -7.20
C LEU A 68 6.90 39.15 -7.33
N THR A 69 7.86 38.82 -6.46
CA THR A 69 8.48 37.49 -6.41
C THR A 69 7.45 36.43 -6.00
N TYR A 70 6.61 36.73 -5.01
CA TYR A 70 5.48 35.89 -4.61
C TYR A 70 4.55 35.60 -5.79
N ILE A 71 4.10 36.63 -6.52
CA ILE A 71 3.23 36.45 -7.70
C ILE A 71 3.91 35.54 -8.72
N LYS A 72 5.16 35.82 -9.09
CA LYS A 72 5.94 35.02 -10.05
C LYS A 72 5.99 33.54 -9.65
N LEU A 73 6.31 33.27 -8.38
CA LEU A 73 6.44 31.90 -7.86
C LEU A 73 5.11 31.18 -7.78
N CYS A 74 4.05 31.83 -7.29
CA CYS A 74 2.71 31.24 -7.28
C CYS A 74 2.20 30.93 -8.69
N THR A 75 2.44 31.82 -9.65
CA THR A 75 2.11 31.59 -11.07
C THR A 75 2.91 30.41 -11.64
N LEU A 76 4.20 30.30 -11.32
CA LEU A 76 5.03 29.18 -11.74
C LEU A 76 4.52 27.84 -11.16
N VAL A 77 4.15 27.83 -9.87
CA VAL A 77 3.56 26.65 -9.22
C VAL A 77 2.28 26.23 -9.92
N LYS A 78 1.32 27.15 -10.11
CA LYS A 78 0.04 26.88 -10.81
C LYS A 78 0.23 26.36 -12.23
N ARG A 79 1.17 26.93 -13.00
CA ARG A 79 1.50 26.43 -14.33
C ARG A 79 1.99 24.98 -14.28
N ASN A 80 2.95 24.67 -13.42
CA ASN A 80 3.53 23.33 -13.33
C ASN A 80 2.51 22.30 -12.79
N GLU A 81 1.59 22.70 -11.91
CA GLU A 81 0.47 21.86 -11.48
C GLU A 81 -0.43 21.49 -12.67
N SER A 82 -0.81 22.48 -13.48
CA SER A 82 -1.61 22.27 -14.69
C SER A 82 -0.92 21.31 -15.66
N MET A 83 0.37 21.55 -15.95
CA MET A 83 1.17 20.67 -16.81
C MET A 83 1.28 19.25 -16.24
N ALA A 84 1.47 19.11 -14.91
CA ALA A 84 1.55 17.83 -14.26
C ALA A 84 0.23 17.06 -14.33
N HIS A 85 -0.91 17.75 -14.16
CA HIS A 85 -2.23 17.15 -14.29
C HIS A 85 -2.47 16.61 -15.70
N THR A 86 -2.19 17.42 -16.74
CA THR A 86 -2.31 16.99 -18.14
C THR A 86 -1.38 15.81 -18.45
N LEU A 87 -0.15 15.84 -17.94
CA LEU A 87 0.84 14.81 -18.20
C LEU A 87 0.52 13.49 -17.47
N HIS A 88 0.01 13.57 -16.24
CA HIS A 88 -0.45 12.40 -15.49
C HIS A 88 -1.65 11.73 -16.17
N GLY A 89 -2.59 12.52 -16.72
CA GLY A 89 -3.69 11.99 -17.53
C GLY A 89 -3.19 11.20 -18.74
N LYS A 90 -2.25 11.76 -19.51
CA LYS A 90 -1.63 11.09 -20.67
C LYS A 90 -0.82 9.85 -20.28
N LEU A 91 -0.33 9.76 -19.05
CA LEU A 91 0.42 8.60 -18.55
C LEU A 91 -0.50 7.39 -18.27
N LYS A 92 -1.79 7.64 -17.99
CA LYS A 92 -2.80 6.59 -17.73
C LYS A 92 -3.41 6.03 -19.02
N GLU A 93 -3.29 6.74 -20.14
CA GLU A 93 -3.78 6.27 -21.43
C GLU A 93 -2.86 5.18 -22.00
N PRO A 94 -3.41 4.09 -22.57
CA PRO A 94 -2.61 3.08 -23.25
C PRO A 94 -1.86 3.73 -24.41
N ALA A 95 -0.56 3.43 -24.55
CA ALA A 95 0.30 4.03 -25.56
C ALA A 95 -0.31 3.87 -26.96
N ALA A 96 -0.67 4.99 -27.59
CA ALA A 96 -1.38 5.00 -28.87
C ALA A 96 -0.46 4.71 -30.09
N ASP A 97 0.85 4.54 -29.90
CA ASP A 97 1.80 4.29 -30.99
C ASP A 97 3.18 3.83 -30.46
N GLU A 98 3.71 2.70 -30.94
CA GLU A 98 5.05 2.19 -30.60
C GLU A 98 6.18 3.16 -31.03
N ASN A 99 5.92 4.02 -32.02
CA ASN A 99 6.91 4.93 -32.60
C ASN A 99 7.02 6.31 -31.94
N LYS A 100 6.11 6.67 -31.02
CA LYS A 100 6.21 7.92 -30.24
C LYS A 100 6.63 7.59 -28.82
N ARG A 101 7.74 8.19 -28.36
CA ARG A 101 8.11 8.17 -26.94
C ARG A 101 6.97 8.79 -26.14
N GLY A 102 6.19 7.95 -25.48
CA GLY A 102 5.12 8.36 -24.58
C GLY A 102 5.66 9.16 -23.40
N PRO A 103 4.77 9.86 -22.66
CA PRO A 103 5.15 10.57 -21.45
C PRO A 103 5.77 9.59 -20.44
N ARG A 104 6.81 10.02 -19.73
CA ARG A 104 7.49 9.17 -18.74
C ARG A 104 7.33 9.73 -17.33
N PRO A 105 7.37 8.88 -16.29
CA PRO A 105 7.31 9.34 -14.91
C PRO A 105 8.39 10.38 -14.57
N GLN A 106 9.56 10.35 -15.23
CA GLN A 106 10.63 11.32 -15.00
C GLN A 106 10.25 12.75 -15.39
N ASP A 107 9.36 12.91 -16.38
CA ASP A 107 8.89 14.22 -16.81
C ASP A 107 8.01 14.86 -15.72
N LEU A 108 7.20 14.06 -15.01
CA LEU A 108 6.42 14.47 -13.84
C LEU A 108 7.32 14.81 -12.63
N ILE A 109 8.35 14.00 -12.37
CA ILE A 109 9.33 14.27 -11.30
C ILE A 109 9.93 15.67 -11.47
N ARG A 110 10.32 16.03 -12.71
CA ARG A 110 10.91 17.34 -13.02
C ARG A 110 9.96 18.50 -12.71
N LEU A 111 8.67 18.35 -13.04
CA LEU A 111 7.65 19.38 -12.75
C LEU A 111 7.48 19.57 -11.24
N TYR A 112 7.41 18.49 -10.46
CA TYR A 112 7.31 18.59 -9.00
C TYR A 112 8.59 19.12 -8.34
N ASP A 113 9.78 18.84 -8.90
CA ASP A 113 11.03 19.45 -8.41
C ASP A 113 11.03 20.98 -8.62
N ILE A 114 10.50 21.48 -9.73
CA ILE A 114 10.34 22.92 -9.98
C ILE A 114 9.35 23.53 -8.98
N ILE A 115 8.23 22.86 -8.71
CA ILE A 115 7.25 23.31 -7.70
C ILE A 115 7.90 23.38 -6.32
N LEU A 116 8.62 22.34 -5.91
CA LEU A 116 9.29 22.29 -4.61
C LEU A 116 10.38 23.37 -4.46
N GLN A 117 11.15 23.63 -5.52
CA GLN A 117 12.12 24.72 -5.53
C GLN A 117 11.43 26.09 -5.36
N SER A 118 10.28 26.28 -6.02
CA SER A 118 9.50 27.51 -5.93
C SER A 118 8.92 27.72 -4.52
N LEU A 119 8.44 26.65 -3.89
CA LEU A 119 7.95 26.68 -2.50
C LEU A 119 9.07 26.95 -1.49
N ALA A 120 10.27 26.42 -1.73
CA ALA A 120 11.43 26.71 -0.91
C ALA A 120 11.85 28.19 -1.01
N GLU A 121 11.77 28.80 -2.21
CA GLU A 121 11.99 30.24 -2.37
C GLU A 121 10.90 31.06 -1.66
N LEU A 122 9.62 30.65 -1.80
CA LEU A 122 8.48 31.28 -1.12
C LEU A 122 8.62 31.33 0.40
N SER A 123 9.11 30.25 1.04
CA SER A 123 9.28 30.22 2.50
C SER A 123 10.35 31.19 3.02
N THR A 124 11.23 31.67 2.14
CA THR A 124 12.36 32.55 2.48
C THR A 124 12.16 34.00 2.04
N LEU A 125 10.95 34.37 1.59
CA LEU A 125 10.64 35.74 1.19
C LEU A 125 10.71 36.70 2.38
N GLN A 126 11.39 37.82 2.17
CA GLN A 126 11.55 38.86 3.19
C GLN A 126 10.23 39.59 3.45
N GLY A 127 9.95 39.85 4.73
CA GLY A 127 8.72 40.50 5.18
C GLY A 127 7.55 39.52 5.40
N LEU A 128 7.77 38.22 5.23
CA LEU A 128 6.78 37.15 5.44
C LEU A 128 7.27 36.09 6.45
N GLU A 129 8.37 36.35 7.16
CA GLU A 129 8.94 35.43 8.14
C GLU A 129 8.01 35.23 9.35
N ASP A 130 7.37 36.32 9.80
CA ASP A 130 6.49 36.32 10.96
C ASP A 130 5.04 35.92 10.63
N ASP A 131 4.70 35.77 9.34
CA ASP A 131 3.38 35.27 8.94
C ASP A 131 3.33 33.74 9.10
N HIS A 132 3.02 33.31 10.32
CA HIS A 132 2.88 31.90 10.65
C HIS A 132 1.78 31.18 9.87
N THR A 133 0.77 31.90 9.36
CA THR A 133 -0.31 31.28 8.57
C THR A 133 0.22 30.95 7.18
N PHE A 134 0.87 31.91 6.54
CA PHE A 134 1.55 31.73 5.26
C PHE A 134 2.60 30.61 5.33
N GLN A 135 3.47 30.63 6.35
CA GLN A 135 4.50 29.61 6.53
C GLN A 135 3.91 28.20 6.70
N LYS A 136 2.80 28.08 7.45
CA LYS A 136 2.08 26.81 7.58
C LYS A 136 1.51 26.34 6.24
N GLU A 137 0.92 27.23 5.45
CA GLU A 137 0.38 26.90 4.13
C GLU A 137 1.46 26.42 3.16
N VAL A 138 2.58 27.14 3.06
CA VAL A 138 3.73 26.76 2.23
C VAL A 138 4.31 25.41 2.69
N SER A 139 4.39 25.18 4.01
CA SER A 139 4.86 23.89 4.55
C SER A 139 3.94 22.73 4.19
N LEU A 140 2.62 22.96 4.17
CA LEU A 140 1.63 21.95 3.82
C LEU A 140 1.67 21.63 2.33
N LYS A 141 1.71 22.65 1.47
CA LYS A 141 1.95 22.52 0.02
C LYS A 141 3.23 21.73 -0.25
N THR A 142 4.31 22.05 0.46
CA THR A 142 5.60 21.33 0.33
C THR A 142 5.46 19.84 0.62
N LEU A 143 4.70 19.44 1.65
CA LEU A 143 4.47 18.03 1.96
C LEU A 143 3.68 17.32 0.87
N VAL A 144 2.65 17.95 0.32
CA VAL A 144 1.82 17.41 -0.76
C VAL A 144 2.69 17.13 -2.00
N TYR A 145 3.46 18.10 -2.48
CA TYR A 145 4.28 17.90 -3.67
C TYR A 145 5.48 16.98 -3.43
N LYS A 146 5.99 16.87 -2.19
CA LYS A 146 6.94 15.81 -1.83
C LYS A 146 6.32 14.42 -1.97
N ALA A 147 5.05 14.26 -1.62
CA ALA A 147 4.32 13.01 -1.79
C ALA A 147 4.17 12.65 -3.27
N TYR A 148 3.70 13.56 -4.11
CA TYR A 148 3.59 13.34 -5.56
C TYR A 148 4.93 13.06 -6.24
N ARG A 149 5.97 13.85 -5.94
CA ARG A 149 7.32 13.58 -6.46
C ARG A 149 7.79 12.17 -6.07
N CYS A 150 7.59 11.79 -4.80
CA CYS A 150 7.97 10.47 -4.32
C CYS A 150 7.19 9.35 -5.00
N PHE A 151 5.91 9.56 -5.30
CA PHE A 151 5.08 8.62 -6.05
C PHE A 151 5.64 8.37 -7.46
N PHE A 152 5.97 9.42 -8.22
CA PHE A 152 6.51 9.24 -9.57
C PHE A 152 7.95 8.71 -9.60
N ILE A 153 8.73 8.95 -8.53
CA ILE A 153 10.01 8.23 -8.34
C ILE A 153 9.73 6.74 -8.14
N ALA A 154 8.74 6.35 -7.33
CA ALA A 154 8.36 4.95 -7.14
C ALA A 154 7.95 4.30 -8.48
N GLN A 155 7.12 4.99 -9.27
CA GLN A 155 6.72 4.55 -10.62
C GLN A 155 7.93 4.35 -11.54
N SER A 156 8.96 5.19 -11.45
CA SER A 156 10.21 5.00 -12.20
C SER A 156 10.96 3.73 -11.79
N TYR A 157 10.94 3.37 -10.49
CA TYR A 157 11.54 2.12 -9.99
C TYR A 157 10.74 0.88 -10.39
N VAL A 158 9.40 0.98 -10.44
CA VAL A 158 8.51 -0.07 -10.98
C VAL A 158 8.89 -0.41 -12.43
N LEU A 159 9.13 0.60 -13.27
CA LEU A 159 9.51 0.39 -14.68
C LEU A 159 10.83 -0.37 -14.86
N VAL A 160 11.74 -0.28 -13.90
CA VAL A 160 13.04 -0.99 -13.92
C VAL A 160 13.07 -2.21 -13.00
N LYS A 161 11.88 -2.71 -12.59
CA LYS A 161 11.71 -3.92 -11.76
C LYS A 161 12.41 -3.89 -10.40
N LYS A 162 12.64 -2.69 -9.87
CA LYS A 162 13.22 -2.47 -8.53
C LYS A 162 12.11 -2.41 -7.49
N TRP A 163 11.54 -3.58 -7.23
CA TRP A 163 10.30 -3.74 -6.46
C TRP A 163 10.44 -3.27 -5.01
N SER A 164 11.55 -3.59 -4.36
CA SER A 164 11.78 -3.23 -2.95
C SER A 164 11.96 -1.73 -2.78
N GLU A 165 12.73 -1.07 -3.66
CA GLU A 165 12.88 0.38 -3.64
C GLU A 165 11.55 1.10 -3.91
N ALA A 166 10.77 0.64 -4.88
CA ALA A 166 9.44 1.18 -5.18
C ALA A 166 8.48 1.03 -3.99
N LEU A 167 8.47 -0.13 -3.31
CA LEU A 167 7.63 -0.37 -2.14
C LEU A 167 7.94 0.60 -0.99
N VAL A 168 9.22 0.80 -0.67
CA VAL A 168 9.67 1.74 0.36
C VAL A 168 9.26 3.17 0.02
N LEU A 169 9.34 3.55 -1.26
CA LEU A 169 8.90 4.86 -1.72
C LEU A 169 7.39 5.04 -1.57
N TYR A 170 6.58 4.04 -1.91
CA TYR A 170 5.13 4.10 -1.68
C TYR A 170 4.78 4.26 -0.19
N GLU A 171 5.49 3.59 0.71
CA GLU A 171 5.32 3.80 2.15
C GLU A 171 5.67 5.22 2.58
N ARG A 172 6.71 5.81 1.99
CA ARG A 172 7.06 7.21 2.22
C ARG A 172 5.98 8.16 1.72
N VAL A 173 5.33 7.88 0.58
CA VAL A 173 4.17 8.65 0.10
C VAL A 173 3.04 8.61 1.14
N LEU A 174 2.69 7.42 1.65
CA LEU A 174 1.65 7.28 2.67
C LEU A 174 2.00 8.01 3.98
N LYS A 175 3.28 8.06 4.36
CA LYS A 175 3.75 8.84 5.52
C LYS A 175 3.49 10.33 5.32
N TYR A 176 3.89 10.89 4.17
CA TYR A 176 3.60 12.30 3.86
C TYR A 176 2.10 12.57 3.84
N ALA A 177 1.33 11.67 3.24
CA ALA A 177 -0.12 11.81 3.13
C ALA A 177 -0.82 11.87 4.49
N LYS A 178 -0.42 11.01 5.44
CA LYS A 178 -0.89 11.03 6.83
C LYS A 178 -0.50 12.31 7.56
N GLU A 179 0.71 12.82 7.32
CA GLU A 179 1.17 14.09 7.90
C GLU A 179 0.38 15.28 7.35
N VAL A 180 0.05 15.27 6.05
CA VAL A 180 -0.84 16.28 5.45
C VAL A 180 -2.22 16.23 6.10
N GLN A 181 -2.83 15.05 6.23
CA GLN A 181 -4.14 14.89 6.87
C GLN A 181 -4.15 15.37 8.33
N SER A 182 -3.07 15.15 9.09
CA SER A 182 -3.01 15.59 10.49
C SER A 182 -2.86 17.11 10.59
N LYS A 183 -2.04 17.73 9.72
CA LYS A 183 -1.82 19.18 9.68
C LYS A 183 -3.00 19.95 9.09
N ALA A 184 -3.68 19.37 8.10
CA ALA A 184 -4.85 19.95 7.44
C ALA A 184 -6.01 20.22 8.40
N LYS A 185 -6.25 19.34 9.37
CA LYS A 185 -7.30 19.50 10.40
C LYS A 185 -7.16 20.79 11.22
N THR A 186 -5.93 21.32 11.32
CA THR A 186 -5.64 22.54 12.08
C THR A 186 -5.82 23.82 11.25
N LEU A 187 -5.93 23.70 9.92
CA LEU A 187 -5.84 24.82 8.97
C LEU A 187 -7.17 25.21 8.29
N ASN A 188 -8.30 24.60 8.71
CA ASN A 188 -9.74 24.72 8.33
C ASN A 188 -10.22 25.51 7.07
N ASN A 189 -9.49 26.45 6.47
CA ASN A 189 -9.90 27.27 5.33
C ASN A 189 -8.89 27.34 4.14
N SER A 190 -7.61 26.96 4.26
CA SER A 190 -6.60 27.08 3.17
C SER A 190 -6.43 25.84 2.27
N LEU A 191 -7.36 24.88 2.32
CA LEU A 191 -7.21 23.56 1.67
C LEU A 191 -7.92 23.40 0.33
N LYS A 192 -8.74 24.36 -0.10
CA LYS A 192 -9.56 24.21 -1.33
C LYS A 192 -8.73 24.10 -2.61
N ASP A 193 -7.51 24.65 -2.59
CA ASP A 193 -6.63 24.71 -3.77
C ASP A 193 -5.55 23.60 -3.76
N LEU A 194 -5.56 22.70 -2.78
CA LEU A 194 -4.59 21.61 -2.70
C LEU A 194 -5.13 20.35 -3.39
N PRO A 195 -4.27 19.61 -4.13
CA PRO A 195 -4.64 18.31 -4.65
C PRO A 195 -5.14 17.38 -3.54
N ASP A 196 -6.22 16.65 -3.78
CA ASP A 196 -6.78 15.73 -2.78
C ASP A 196 -5.82 14.55 -2.55
N VAL A 197 -5.18 14.58 -1.39
CA VAL A 197 -4.25 13.54 -0.96
C VAL A 197 -4.95 12.19 -0.76
N GLN A 198 -6.27 12.14 -0.61
CA GLN A 198 -7.03 10.88 -0.55
C GLN A 198 -6.93 10.09 -1.86
N GLU A 199 -7.01 10.78 -3.00
CA GLU A 199 -6.85 10.14 -4.31
C GLU A 199 -5.45 9.52 -4.43
N LEU A 200 -4.41 10.25 -4.00
CA LEU A 200 -3.04 9.75 -3.99
C LEU A 200 -2.88 8.54 -3.05
N ILE A 201 -3.54 8.53 -1.89
CA ILE A 201 -3.52 7.37 -0.98
C ILE A 201 -4.17 6.16 -1.65
N ALA A 202 -5.32 6.35 -2.28
CA ALA A 202 -6.04 5.28 -2.98
C ALA A 202 -5.18 4.71 -4.12
N GLU A 203 -4.59 5.58 -4.95
CA GLU A 203 -3.71 5.21 -6.06
C GLU A 203 -2.47 4.44 -5.56
N VAL A 204 -1.77 4.95 -4.53
CA VAL A 204 -0.63 4.26 -3.91
C VAL A 204 -1.04 2.90 -3.35
N SER A 205 -2.20 2.79 -2.71
CA SER A 205 -2.66 1.53 -2.14
C SER A 205 -2.91 0.47 -3.22
N ALA A 206 -3.52 0.86 -4.34
CA ALA A 206 -3.73 -0.01 -5.49
C ALA A 206 -2.39 -0.44 -6.10
N GLU A 207 -1.48 0.52 -6.32
CA GLU A 207 -0.16 0.26 -6.90
C GLU A 207 0.71 -0.65 -6.03
N LYS A 208 0.60 -0.56 -4.69
CA LYS A 208 1.30 -1.49 -3.79
C LYS A 208 0.87 -2.94 -4.00
N TYR A 209 -0.42 -3.21 -4.16
CA TYR A 209 -0.91 -4.57 -4.43
C TYR A 209 -0.50 -5.05 -5.82
N SER A 210 -0.61 -4.19 -6.84
CA SER A 210 -0.14 -4.48 -8.20
C SER A 210 1.35 -4.79 -8.22
N LEU A 211 2.16 -4.02 -7.50
CA LEU A 211 3.61 -4.22 -7.36
C LEU A 211 3.92 -5.55 -6.67
N GLN A 212 3.22 -5.88 -5.58
CA GLN A 212 3.43 -7.15 -4.88
C GLN A 212 3.10 -8.35 -5.77
N ALA A 213 1.98 -8.28 -6.50
CA ALA A 213 1.62 -9.31 -7.47
C ALA A 213 2.67 -9.42 -8.59
N ALA A 214 3.10 -8.28 -9.15
CA ALA A 214 4.13 -8.24 -10.18
C ALA A 214 5.45 -8.82 -9.68
N ALA A 215 5.89 -8.50 -8.46
CA ALA A 215 7.12 -9.02 -7.87
C ALA A 215 7.07 -10.55 -7.64
N ILE A 216 5.91 -11.11 -7.31
CA ILE A 216 5.72 -12.57 -7.17
C ILE A 216 5.74 -13.26 -8.54
N LEU A 217 5.18 -12.62 -9.58
CA LEU A 217 5.15 -13.16 -10.94
C LEU A 217 6.48 -12.98 -11.68
N ASP A 218 7.28 -12.00 -11.28
CA ASP A 218 8.60 -11.70 -11.83
C ASP A 218 9.69 -12.64 -11.29
N THR A 219 9.36 -13.92 -11.13
CA THR A 219 10.30 -15.02 -10.83
C THR A 219 11.17 -15.41 -12.03
N GLY A 220 11.28 -14.51 -13.02
CA GLY A 220 11.87 -14.75 -14.33
C GLY A 220 13.40 -14.65 -14.42
N ASP A 221 14.10 -14.33 -13.32
CA ASP A 221 15.58 -14.32 -13.26
C ASP A 221 16.12 -14.48 -11.82
N ALA A 222 15.35 -15.10 -10.92
CA ALA A 222 15.84 -15.45 -9.58
C ALA A 222 16.72 -16.71 -9.63
N SER A 223 17.90 -16.58 -10.26
CA SER A 223 19.06 -17.46 -10.03
C SER A 223 19.68 -17.26 -8.64
N GLU A 224 19.05 -16.48 -7.76
CA GLU A 224 19.38 -16.37 -6.35
C GLU A 224 18.16 -16.79 -5.53
N ALA A 225 17.90 -18.10 -5.53
CA ALA A 225 17.20 -18.69 -4.41
C ALA A 225 17.95 -18.27 -3.13
N PRO A 226 17.26 -17.71 -2.11
CA PRO A 226 17.91 -17.36 -0.85
C PRO A 226 18.63 -18.61 -0.35
N SER A 227 19.91 -18.41 -0.05
CA SER A 227 20.88 -19.39 0.35
C SER A 227 20.27 -20.57 1.13
N GLN A 228 20.30 -21.74 0.49
CA GLN A 228 20.71 -22.99 1.13
C GLN A 228 20.19 -23.19 2.56
N LEU A 229 18.88 -23.39 2.74
CA LEU A 229 18.42 -24.33 3.77
C LEU A 229 18.55 -25.77 3.21
N GLN A 230 19.73 -26.12 2.71
CA GLN A 230 20.10 -27.52 2.52
C GLN A 230 20.41 -28.06 3.91
N VAL A 231 19.38 -28.55 4.59
CA VAL A 231 19.60 -29.29 5.82
C VAL A 231 19.97 -30.71 5.40
N ASN A 232 21.17 -31.16 5.81
CA ASN A 232 21.56 -32.57 5.78
C ASN A 232 20.79 -33.34 6.87
N ASP A 233 19.48 -33.16 6.93
CA ASP A 233 18.63 -33.84 7.89
C ASP A 233 18.29 -35.22 7.34
N SER A 234 18.87 -36.25 7.94
CA SER A 234 18.65 -37.64 7.56
C SER A 234 17.30 -38.18 8.07
N THR A 235 16.49 -37.34 8.72
CA THR A 235 15.15 -37.71 9.20
C THR A 235 14.24 -38.11 8.02
N PRO A 236 13.51 -39.22 8.07
CA PRO A 236 12.58 -39.60 7.01
C PRO A 236 11.50 -38.53 6.78
N LEU A 237 11.07 -38.31 5.54
CA LEU A 237 10.06 -37.29 5.19
C LEU A 237 8.80 -37.40 6.06
N CYS A 238 8.35 -38.61 6.38
CA CYS A 238 7.16 -38.85 7.20
C CYS A 238 7.20 -38.20 8.60
N ASN A 239 8.38 -37.92 9.12
CA ASN A 239 8.58 -37.36 10.47
C ASN A 239 8.76 -35.82 10.46
N ARG A 240 8.77 -35.18 9.28
CA ARG A 240 9.00 -33.73 9.11
C ARG A 240 8.04 -33.07 8.12
N LEU A 241 6.80 -33.55 8.05
CA LEU A 241 5.78 -33.03 7.13
C LEU A 241 5.31 -31.61 7.47
N ASP A 242 5.57 -31.16 8.69
CA ASP A 242 5.29 -29.82 9.22
C ASP A 242 6.37 -28.78 8.84
N THR A 243 7.52 -29.22 8.33
CA THR A 243 8.66 -28.36 8.00
C THR A 243 8.91 -28.37 6.49
N PHE A 244 8.81 -27.19 5.84
CA PHE A 244 9.16 -27.06 4.43
C PHE A 244 10.67 -26.93 4.24
N CYS A 245 11.31 -27.91 3.59
CA CYS A 245 12.71 -27.87 3.21
C CYS A 245 12.92 -28.42 1.79
N LEU A 246 13.87 -27.85 1.05
CA LEU A 246 14.27 -28.35 -0.27
C LEU A 246 15.32 -29.45 -0.09
N ASP A 247 14.90 -30.71 -0.13
CA ASP A 247 15.76 -31.89 -0.01
C ASP A 247 15.97 -32.56 -1.38
N PRO A 248 17.11 -32.31 -2.06
CA PRO A 248 17.39 -32.91 -3.38
C PRO A 248 17.54 -34.44 -3.33
N THR A 249 17.75 -35.05 -2.16
CA THR A 249 17.87 -36.51 -2.03
C THR A 249 16.53 -37.23 -2.24
N LEU A 250 15.41 -36.53 -2.09
CA LEU A 250 14.05 -37.07 -2.35
C LEU A 250 13.79 -37.36 -3.84
N VAL A 251 14.54 -36.71 -4.74
CA VAL A 251 14.44 -36.92 -6.20
C VAL A 251 15.46 -37.97 -6.68
N GLY A 252 16.34 -38.44 -5.80
CA GLY A 252 17.36 -39.42 -6.09
C GLY A 252 16.85 -40.87 -6.17
N LYS A 253 17.74 -41.81 -6.50
CA LYS A 253 17.42 -43.24 -6.66
C LYS A 253 17.03 -43.96 -5.36
N LYS A 254 17.30 -43.36 -4.18
CA LYS A 254 17.02 -43.93 -2.86
C LYS A 254 16.50 -42.84 -1.90
N PRO A 255 15.23 -42.42 -2.05
CA PRO A 255 14.66 -41.39 -1.20
C PRO A 255 14.33 -41.93 0.20
N SER A 256 14.66 -41.17 1.25
CA SER A 256 14.32 -41.49 2.64
C SER A 256 12.92 -40.97 2.98
N LEU A 257 11.88 -41.67 2.52
CA LEU A 257 10.48 -41.24 2.71
C LEU A 257 9.93 -41.68 4.07
N VAL A 258 10.13 -42.95 4.40
CA VAL A 258 9.61 -43.64 5.58
C VAL A 258 10.63 -44.69 5.99
N PRO A 259 10.80 -44.98 7.29
CA PRO A 259 11.60 -46.13 7.71
C PRO A 259 10.98 -47.42 7.16
N PHE A 260 11.77 -48.18 6.39
CA PHE A 260 11.35 -49.45 5.81
C PHE A 260 12.44 -50.52 6.03
N PRO A 261 12.09 -51.72 6.54
CA PRO A 261 10.73 -52.18 6.87
C PRO A 261 10.13 -51.49 8.11
N PRO A 262 8.79 -51.42 8.24
CA PRO A 262 8.15 -50.83 9.42
C PRO A 262 8.55 -51.55 10.70
N GLU A 263 8.67 -50.81 11.80
CA GLU A 263 8.90 -51.41 13.12
C GLU A 263 7.68 -52.24 13.56
N PHE A 264 7.93 -53.37 14.19
CA PHE A 264 6.86 -54.20 14.75
C PHE A 264 6.21 -53.49 15.94
N GLN A 265 4.89 -53.33 15.89
CA GLN A 265 4.11 -52.77 16.99
C GLN A 265 3.23 -53.86 17.62
N PRO A 266 3.12 -53.92 18.96
CA PRO A 266 2.23 -54.87 19.62
C PRO A 266 0.77 -54.53 19.28
N ILE A 267 0.06 -55.48 18.71
CA ILE A 267 -1.38 -55.36 18.44
C ILE A 267 -2.12 -55.82 19.70
N PRO A 268 -2.98 -54.98 20.31
CA PRO A 268 -3.76 -55.41 21.46
C PRO A 268 -4.66 -56.60 21.07
N CYS A 269 -4.61 -57.67 21.85
CA CYS A 269 -5.48 -58.82 21.63
C CYS A 269 -6.96 -58.40 21.73
N LYS A 270 -7.80 -59.00 20.89
CA LYS A 270 -9.25 -58.76 20.88
C LYS A 270 -9.80 -58.83 22.34
N PRO A 271 -10.51 -57.81 22.81
CA PRO A 271 -11.03 -57.79 24.18
C PRO A 271 -12.00 -58.95 24.40
N LEU A 272 -11.96 -59.55 25.60
CA LEU A 272 -12.91 -60.59 25.98
C LEU A 272 -14.32 -59.97 26.06
N PHE A 273 -15.27 -60.59 25.38
CA PHE A 273 -16.68 -60.25 25.43
C PHE A 273 -17.46 -61.49 25.87
N PHE A 274 -18.18 -61.38 26.98
CA PHE A 274 -19.01 -62.46 27.50
C PHE A 274 -20.47 -62.20 27.14
N ASP A 275 -21.15 -63.23 26.62
CA ASP A 275 -22.59 -63.18 26.39
C ASP A 275 -23.33 -63.44 27.71
N LEU A 276 -23.71 -62.37 28.40
CA LEU A 276 -24.45 -62.44 29.65
C LEU A 276 -25.94 -62.73 29.44
N ALA A 277 -26.48 -62.57 28.22
CA ALA A 277 -27.89 -62.81 27.95
C ALA A 277 -28.26 -64.29 28.12
N LEU A 278 -27.32 -65.19 27.83
CA LEU A 278 -27.49 -66.62 28.06
C LEU A 278 -27.77 -66.96 29.53
N ASN A 279 -27.21 -66.20 30.48
CA ASN A 279 -27.47 -66.41 31.91
C ASN A 279 -28.94 -66.14 32.30
N HIS A 280 -29.67 -65.40 31.47
CA HIS A 280 -31.06 -65.04 31.71
C HIS A 280 -32.05 -65.99 31.01
N VAL A 281 -31.57 -67.01 30.29
CA VAL A 281 -32.43 -68.06 29.72
C VAL A 281 -32.81 -69.03 30.84
N ALA A 282 -33.92 -68.74 31.51
CA ALA A 282 -34.52 -69.60 32.53
C ALA A 282 -35.96 -69.95 32.16
N PHE A 283 -36.45 -71.08 32.65
CA PHE A 283 -37.86 -71.41 32.53
C PHE A 283 -38.71 -70.41 33.32
N PRO A 284 -39.92 -70.07 32.84
CA PRO A 284 -40.85 -69.26 33.62
C PRO A 284 -41.29 -70.04 34.88
N PRO A 285 -41.76 -69.36 35.93
CA PRO A 285 -42.37 -70.03 37.08
C PRO A 285 -43.48 -70.99 36.62
N LEU A 286 -43.39 -72.26 37.02
CA LEU A 286 -44.30 -73.31 36.57
C LEU A 286 -45.40 -73.62 37.59
N ASP A 287 -45.54 -72.82 38.64
CA ASP A 287 -46.43 -73.08 39.78
C ASP A 287 -47.91 -73.26 39.37
N GLU A 288 -48.36 -72.56 38.31
CA GLU A 288 -49.72 -72.69 37.76
C GLU A 288 -49.93 -73.93 36.87
N LYS A 289 -48.86 -74.59 36.43
CA LYS A 289 -48.90 -75.79 35.58
C LYS A 289 -48.68 -77.09 36.34
N VAL A 290 -48.38 -77.02 37.63
CA VAL A 290 -48.30 -78.18 38.51
C VAL A 290 -49.67 -78.39 39.15
N GLU A 291 -50.49 -79.28 38.56
CA GLU A 291 -51.78 -79.67 39.15
C GLU A 291 -51.59 -80.25 40.56
N GLN A 292 -52.18 -79.61 41.56
CA GLN A 292 -52.33 -80.17 42.90
C GLN A 292 -53.17 -81.44 42.80
N LYS A 293 -52.56 -82.61 43.04
CA LYS A 293 -53.24 -83.92 43.00
C LYS A 293 -54.48 -83.96 43.89
N GLY A 294 -55.65 -83.91 43.24
CA GLY A 294 -56.90 -84.44 43.76
C GLY A 294 -56.88 -85.98 43.76
N LYS A 295 -57.45 -86.57 44.81
CA LYS A 295 -57.49 -88.01 45.12
C LYS A 295 -58.30 -88.84 44.11
N GLY A 296 -57.83 -90.08 43.87
CA GLY A 296 -58.59 -91.21 43.28
C GLY A 296 -58.20 -91.49 41.81
N GLY A 297 -57.90 -92.70 41.35
CA GLY A 297 -58.06 -94.04 41.93
C GLY A 297 -58.60 -94.99 40.85
N LEU A 298 -57.77 -95.96 40.47
CA LEU A 298 -58.08 -97.26 39.82
C LEU A 298 -58.32 -97.33 38.29
N THR A 299 -57.70 -98.38 37.70
CA THR A 299 -58.03 -99.16 36.48
C THR A 299 -57.98 -98.41 35.13
N GLY A 300 -57.28 -98.83 34.08
CA GLY A 300 -56.62 -100.08 33.71
C GLY A 300 -56.58 -100.17 32.17
N TYR A 301 -55.55 -100.81 31.62
CA TYR A 301 -55.43 -101.40 30.27
C TYR A 301 -55.15 -100.53 29.01
N ILE A 302 -53.95 -100.79 28.43
CA ILE A 302 -53.60 -100.97 26.98
C ILE A 302 -53.66 -99.71 26.09
N LYS A 303 -52.77 -99.31 25.17
CA LYS A 303 -51.72 -99.87 24.27
C LYS A 303 -50.85 -98.65 23.88
N GLY A 304 -49.52 -98.63 24.00
CA GLY A 304 -48.58 -99.06 22.95
C GLY A 304 -48.78 -98.37 21.59
N ILE A 305 -47.83 -97.53 21.12
CA ILE A 305 -47.19 -97.56 19.78
C ILE A 305 -46.36 -96.28 19.48
N PHE A 306 -45.04 -96.49 19.26
CA PHE A 306 -44.02 -95.73 18.49
C PHE A 306 -43.60 -94.32 18.96
N GLY A 307 -42.34 -94.00 19.30
CA GLY A 307 -41.09 -94.76 19.24
C GLY A 307 -40.38 -94.68 17.88
N PHE A 308 -39.47 -93.71 17.69
CA PHE A 308 -38.19 -93.75 16.95
C PHE A 308 -37.56 -92.34 17.07
N GLY A 309 -36.31 -92.11 17.44
CA GLY A 309 -35.19 -93.01 17.60
C GLY A 309 -34.03 -92.56 16.70
N SER A 310 -33.08 -91.88 17.33
CA SER A 310 -31.75 -91.43 16.88
C SER A 310 -31.64 -90.21 15.97
#